data_AF-A0A932NY89-F1
#
_entry.id   AF-A0A932NY89-F1
#
_cell.length_a   1.000
_cell.length_b   1.000
_cell.length_c   1.000
_cell.angle_alpha   90.00
_cell.angle_beta   90.00
_cell.angle_gamma   90.00
#
_symmetry.space_group_name_H-M   'P 1'
#
loop_
_entity.id
_entity.type
_entity.pdbx_description
1 polymer ?
#
loop_
_entity_poly.entity_id
_entity_poly.type
_entity_poly.pdbx_seq_one_letter_code
_entity_poly.pdbx_strand_id
1 'polypeptide(L)'
;MRSTWSLPLIAALLCPLSPLDRALAADRSNEAVIQEFVQQEDRAKLGQLEKQQAETRKKHQILFLMGLALLISILTTAGLGIAMALYGKQVFIPHMVMAGISVTLAIVHAVVAIVWFYPF
;
A
#
# COMPACT_ATOMS: atom_id res chain seq x y z
N MET A 1 -42.95 -61.66 -58.42
CA MET A 1 -42.98 -62.36 -57.11
C MET A 1 -41.79 -61.91 -56.28
N ARG A 2 -42.00 -61.62 -54.97
CA ARG A 2 -40.98 -61.34 -53.91
C ARG A 2 -40.17 -60.03 -54.11
N SER A 3 -40.40 -58.96 -53.34
CA SER A 3 -40.24 -58.75 -51.87
C SER A 3 -38.79 -58.34 -51.53
N THR A 4 -38.41 -57.05 -51.47
CA THR A 4 -38.71 -55.96 -50.49
C THR A 4 -37.97 -56.06 -49.14
N TRP A 5 -37.53 -54.89 -48.63
CA TRP A 5 -36.82 -54.62 -47.34
C TRP A 5 -35.31 -54.97 -47.38
N SER A 6 -34.37 -54.38 -46.64
CA SER A 6 -34.29 -53.30 -45.60
C SER A 6 -32.80 -52.86 -45.50
N LEU A 7 -32.31 -51.78 -44.85
CA LEU A 7 -32.76 -50.54 -44.17
C LEU A 7 -31.54 -49.55 -44.19
N PRO A 8 -31.67 -48.23 -43.95
CA PRO A 8 -30.54 -47.29 -44.02
C PRO A 8 -29.69 -47.30 -42.73
N LEU A 9 -28.35 -47.37 -42.86
CA LEU A 9 -27.43 -47.45 -41.71
C LEU A 9 -26.18 -46.57 -41.87
N ILE A 10 -26.38 -45.32 -42.29
CA ILE A 10 -25.30 -44.32 -42.47
C ILE A 10 -25.35 -43.17 -41.45
N ALA A 11 -26.47 -42.97 -40.72
CA ALA A 11 -26.73 -41.71 -40.01
C ALA A 11 -27.23 -41.84 -38.55
N ALA A 12 -26.81 -42.88 -37.81
CA ALA A 12 -27.21 -43.08 -36.40
C ALA A 12 -26.05 -43.22 -35.40
N LEU A 13 -24.79 -43.15 -35.84
CA LEU A 13 -23.60 -43.16 -34.96
C LEU A 13 -23.09 -41.74 -34.64
N LEU A 14 -24.00 -40.78 -34.59
CA LEU A 14 -23.77 -39.38 -34.25
C LEU A 14 -24.89 -38.90 -33.30
N CYS A 15 -25.14 -39.67 -32.23
CA CYS A 15 -25.73 -39.09 -31.02
C CYS A 15 -24.70 -38.14 -30.42
N PRO A 16 -24.91 -36.81 -30.43
CA PRO A 16 -23.96 -35.92 -29.80
C PRO A 16 -24.13 -36.04 -28.28
N LEU A 17 -23.05 -36.30 -27.54
CA LEU A 17 -23.02 -36.30 -26.06
C LEU A 17 -23.13 -34.86 -25.46
N SER A 18 -23.89 -33.99 -26.13
CA SER A 18 -24.04 -32.58 -25.81
C SER A 18 -24.44 -32.24 -24.37
N PRO A 19 -25.28 -32.99 -23.63
CA PRO A 19 -25.65 -32.56 -22.27
C PRO A 19 -24.48 -32.67 -21.29
N LEU A 20 -23.60 -33.67 -21.44
CA LEU A 20 -22.47 -33.86 -20.53
C LEU A 20 -21.34 -32.87 -20.84
N ASP A 21 -20.98 -32.70 -22.12
CA ASP A 21 -19.99 -31.71 -22.52
C ASP A 21 -20.44 -30.27 -22.18
N ARG A 22 -21.74 -29.97 -22.31
CA ARG A 22 -22.29 -28.66 -21.95
C ARG A 22 -22.32 -28.43 -20.44
N ALA A 23 -22.58 -29.48 -19.64
CA ALA A 23 -22.46 -29.40 -18.19
C ALA A 23 -20.99 -29.19 -17.75
N LEU A 24 -20.04 -29.94 -18.32
CA LEU A 24 -18.62 -29.82 -18.02
C LEU A 24 -18.02 -28.47 -18.48
N ALA A 25 -18.49 -27.94 -19.60
CA ALA A 25 -18.12 -26.61 -20.08
C ALA A 25 -18.74 -25.49 -19.22
N ALA A 26 -19.98 -25.66 -18.76
CA ALA A 26 -20.61 -24.74 -17.82
C ALA A 26 -19.86 -24.72 -16.48
N ASP A 27 -19.52 -25.90 -15.93
CA ASP A 27 -18.76 -26.05 -14.69
C ASP A 27 -17.41 -25.33 -14.75
N ARG A 28 -16.61 -25.61 -15.79
CA ARG A 28 -15.35 -24.88 -16.09
C ARG A 28 -15.55 -23.38 -16.27
N SER A 29 -16.66 -22.94 -16.85
CA SER A 29 -16.95 -21.51 -17.02
C SER A 29 -17.28 -20.82 -15.69
N ASN A 30 -17.98 -21.50 -14.78
CA ASN A 30 -18.25 -21.00 -13.43
C ASN A 30 -16.96 -20.95 -12.60
N GLU A 31 -16.13 -21.99 -12.68
CA GLU A 31 -14.82 -22.04 -12.03
C GLU A 31 -13.90 -20.91 -12.52
N ALA A 32 -13.84 -20.68 -13.84
CA ALA A 32 -13.08 -19.57 -14.43
C ALA A 32 -13.59 -18.19 -14.00
N VAL A 33 -14.92 -18.01 -13.87
CA VAL A 33 -15.51 -16.76 -13.36
C VAL A 33 -15.16 -16.52 -11.89
N ILE A 34 -15.22 -17.56 -11.04
CA ILE A 34 -14.78 -17.46 -9.64
C ILE A 34 -13.29 -17.12 -9.56
N GLN A 35 -12.46 -17.76 -10.40
CA GLN A 35 -11.02 -17.51 -10.44
C GLN A 35 -10.69 -16.07 -10.88
N GLU A 36 -11.40 -15.51 -11.86
CA GLU A 36 -11.21 -14.11 -12.29
C GLU A 36 -11.63 -13.14 -11.18
N PHE A 37 -12.73 -13.39 -10.45
CA PHE A 37 -13.11 -12.56 -9.31
C PHE A 37 -12.08 -12.58 -8.18
N VAL A 38 -11.54 -13.76 -7.83
CA VAL A 38 -10.45 -13.89 -6.84
C VAL A 38 -9.20 -13.14 -7.32
N GLN A 39 -8.82 -13.31 -8.58
CA GLN A 39 -7.64 -12.64 -9.15
C GLN A 39 -7.84 -11.12 -9.25
N GLN A 40 -9.06 -10.64 -9.48
CA GLN A 40 -9.40 -9.22 -9.44
C GLN A 40 -9.35 -8.66 -8.01
N GLU A 41 -9.80 -9.40 -7.00
CA GLU A 41 -9.68 -9.02 -5.59
C GLU A 41 -8.22 -8.96 -5.15
N ASP A 42 -7.39 -9.94 -5.53
CA ASP A 42 -5.95 -9.95 -5.23
C ASP A 42 -5.21 -8.80 -5.92
N ARG A 43 -5.50 -8.51 -7.19
CA ARG A 43 -4.97 -7.33 -7.89
C ARG A 43 -5.41 -6.02 -7.22
N ALA A 44 -6.65 -5.94 -6.73
CA ALA A 44 -7.15 -4.77 -6.01
C ALA A 44 -6.44 -4.58 -4.66
N LYS A 45 -6.24 -5.67 -3.89
CA LYS A 45 -5.48 -5.68 -2.63
C LYS A 45 -4.02 -5.26 -2.87
N LEU A 46 -3.34 -5.86 -3.85
CA LEU A 46 -1.97 -5.48 -4.23
C LEU A 46 -1.88 -3.98 -4.58
N GLY A 47 -2.80 -3.48 -5.41
CA GLY A 47 -2.86 -2.05 -5.77
C GLY A 47 -3.23 -1.12 -4.60
N GLN A 48 -3.87 -1.61 -3.53
CA GLN A 48 -4.07 -0.88 -2.28
C GLN A 48 -2.81 -0.89 -1.41
N LEU A 49 -2.14 -2.04 -1.27
CA LEU A 49 -0.90 -2.20 -0.52
C LEU A 49 0.23 -1.35 -1.10
N GLU A 50 0.40 -1.31 -2.43
CA GLU A 50 1.39 -0.45 -3.09
C GLU A 50 1.13 1.04 -2.80
N LYS A 51 -0.14 1.47 -2.80
CA LYS A 51 -0.51 2.86 -2.46
C LYS A 51 -0.20 3.17 -0.98
N GLN A 52 -0.54 2.27 -0.07
CA GLN A 52 -0.22 2.41 1.36
C GLN A 52 1.30 2.43 1.59
N GLN A 53 2.08 1.60 0.89
CA GLN A 53 3.54 1.59 0.97
C GLN A 53 4.14 2.89 0.42
N ALA A 54 3.63 3.41 -0.70
CA ALA A 54 4.05 4.69 -1.27
C ALA A 54 3.72 5.89 -0.35
N GLU A 55 2.55 5.88 0.29
CA GLU A 55 2.17 6.87 1.30
C GLU A 55 3.05 6.77 2.55
N THR A 56 3.30 5.56 3.05
CA THR A 56 4.16 5.29 4.20
C THR A 56 5.59 5.78 3.96
N ARG A 57 6.14 5.59 2.76
CA ARG A 57 7.45 6.14 2.36
C ARG A 57 7.46 7.68 2.43
N LYS A 58 6.40 8.35 1.96
CA LYS A 58 6.28 9.82 2.04
C LYS A 58 6.21 10.30 3.49
N LYS A 59 5.40 9.65 4.35
CA LYS A 59 5.31 9.94 5.78
C LYS A 59 6.68 9.86 6.47
N HIS A 60 7.44 8.79 6.21
CA HIS A 60 8.81 8.63 6.73
C HIS A 60 9.77 9.72 6.24
N GLN A 61 9.71 10.09 4.96
CA GLN A 61 10.58 11.13 4.39
C GLN A 61 10.29 12.52 5.00
N ILE A 62 9.01 12.85 5.23
CA ILE A 62 8.62 14.09 5.90
C ILE A 62 9.10 14.09 7.35
N LEU A 63 8.88 12.98 8.07
CA LEU A 63 9.31 12.86 9.47
C LEU A 63 10.83 12.98 9.60
N PHE A 64 11.59 12.33 8.71
CA PHE A 64 13.05 12.41 8.65
C PHE A 64 13.53 13.85 8.41
N LEU A 65 12.92 14.57 7.46
CA LEU A 65 13.28 15.97 7.18
C LEU A 65 12.98 16.90 8.36
N MET A 66 11.85 16.70 9.05
CA MET A 66 11.53 17.41 10.29
C MET A 66 12.53 17.11 11.40
N GLY A 67 12.91 15.84 11.57
CA GLY A 67 13.90 15.40 12.55
C GLY A 67 15.30 15.97 12.27
N LEU A 68 15.68 16.08 10.99
CA LEU A 68 16.93 16.71 10.57
C LEU A 68 16.93 18.23 10.88
N ALA A 69 15.84 18.92 10.58
CA ALA A 69 15.69 20.34 10.91
C ALA A 69 15.75 20.59 12.43
N LEU A 70 15.10 19.72 13.21
CA LEU A 70 15.16 19.70 14.67
C LEU A 70 16.59 19.48 15.17
N LEU A 71 17.32 18.50 14.63
CA LEU A 71 18.70 18.22 15.03
C LEU A 71 19.62 19.42 14.78
N ILE A 72 19.51 20.06 13.61
CA ILE A 72 20.27 21.28 13.27
C ILE A 72 19.90 22.42 14.23
N SER A 73 18.60 22.59 14.54
CA SER A 73 18.14 23.60 15.50
C SER A 73 18.70 23.37 16.90
N ILE A 74 18.69 22.12 17.41
CA ILE A 74 19.24 21.80 18.73
C ILE A 74 20.75 22.01 18.78
N LEU A 75 21.50 21.56 17.76
CA LEU A 75 22.96 21.77 17.69
C LEU A 75 23.31 23.27 17.64
N THR A 76 22.53 24.07 16.92
CA THR A 76 22.68 25.54 16.88
C THR A 76 22.40 26.16 18.25
N THR A 77 21.30 25.79 18.90
CA THR A 77 20.94 26.26 20.26
C THR A 77 22.01 25.88 21.28
N ALA A 78 22.52 24.65 21.24
CA ALA A 78 23.58 24.17 22.11
C ALA A 78 24.90 24.92 21.89
N GLY A 79 25.29 25.15 20.64
CA GLY A 79 26.46 25.97 20.29
C GLY A 79 26.35 27.41 20.80
N LEU A 80 25.17 28.03 20.69
CA LEU A 80 24.89 29.35 21.27
C LEU A 80 24.95 29.31 22.82
N GLY A 81 24.45 28.25 23.44
CA GLY A 81 24.53 28.03 24.89
C GLY A 81 25.97 27.95 25.39
N ILE A 82 26.81 27.16 24.71
CA ILE A 82 28.25 27.05 24.98
C ILE A 82 28.95 28.40 24.78
N ALA A 83 28.60 29.15 23.74
CA ALA A 83 29.15 30.48 23.48
C ALA A 83 28.83 31.51 24.61
N MET A 84 27.68 31.39 25.26
CA MET A 84 27.37 32.19 26.46
C MET A 84 28.13 31.68 27.69
N ALA A 85 28.05 30.38 27.96
CA ALA A 85 28.55 29.78 29.20
C ALA A 85 30.08 29.83 29.34
N LEU A 86 30.81 29.66 28.24
CA LEU A 86 32.29 29.62 28.25
C LEU A 86 32.95 30.93 27.82
N TYR A 87 32.33 31.68 26.89
CA TYR A 87 32.94 32.88 26.29
C TYR A 87 32.25 34.18 26.70
N GLY A 88 31.20 34.13 27.55
CA GLY A 88 30.49 35.32 28.03
C GLY A 88 29.78 36.14 26.94
N LYS A 89 29.64 35.60 25.73
CA LYS A 89 29.12 36.34 24.58
C LYS A 89 27.63 36.57 24.74
N GLN A 90 27.14 37.80 24.50
CA GLN A 90 25.72 38.15 24.62
C GLN A 90 24.86 37.60 23.46
N VAL A 91 24.75 36.28 23.34
CA VAL A 91 23.88 35.58 22.37
C VAL A 91 22.61 34.99 23.03
N PHE A 92 22.19 35.58 24.15
CA PHE A 92 21.03 35.13 24.94
C PHE A 92 19.72 35.17 24.15
N ILE A 93 19.43 36.29 23.48
CA ILE A 93 18.21 36.45 22.68
C ILE A 93 18.14 35.40 21.55
N PRO A 94 19.14 35.25 20.65
CA PRO A 94 19.08 34.23 19.61
C PRO A 94 19.11 32.79 20.17
N HIS A 95 19.78 32.53 21.30
CA HIS A 95 19.69 31.22 21.98
C HIS A 95 18.25 30.93 22.43
N MET A 96 17.59 31.86 23.12
CA MET A 96 16.22 31.65 23.62
C MET A 96 15.19 31.50 22.50
N VAL A 97 15.34 32.25 21.39
CA VAL A 97 14.48 32.09 20.21
C VAL A 97 14.68 30.74 19.55
N MET A 98 15.93 30.30 19.34
CA MET A 98 16.23 28.98 18.75
C MET A 98 15.80 27.83 19.69
N ALA A 99 15.94 28.00 21.01
CA ALA A 99 15.45 27.06 22.01
C ALA A 99 13.93 26.88 21.90
N GLY A 100 13.17 27.99 21.90
CA GLY A 100 11.71 27.96 21.74
C GLY A 100 11.27 27.25 20.45
N ILE A 101 11.87 27.61 19.30
CA ILE A 101 11.59 26.97 18.01
C ILE A 101 11.91 25.47 18.05
N SER A 102 13.05 25.08 18.63
CA SER A 102 13.44 23.67 18.72
C SER A 102 12.49 22.84 19.58
N VAL A 103 11.98 23.39 20.68
CA VAL A 103 11.00 22.73 21.56
C VAL A 103 9.64 22.60 20.86
N THR A 104 9.14 23.66 20.21
CA THR A 104 7.88 23.57 19.45
C THR A 104 7.99 22.56 18.31
N LEU A 105 9.10 22.55 17.56
CA LEU A 105 9.33 21.59 16.48
C LEU A 105 9.46 20.16 17.01
N ALA A 106 10.07 19.95 18.19
CA ALA A 106 10.15 18.64 18.84
C ALA A 106 8.78 18.10 19.25
N ILE A 107 7.91 18.95 19.81
CA ILE A 107 6.53 18.56 20.15
C ILE A 107 5.76 18.17 18.88
N VAL A 108 5.80 18.99 17.83
CA VAL A 108 5.11 18.69 16.57
C VAL A 108 5.68 17.43 15.91
N HIS A 109 7.00 17.24 15.88
CA HIS A 109 7.64 16.03 15.35
C HIS A 109 7.20 14.77 16.10
N ALA A 110 7.18 14.81 17.44
CA ALA A 110 6.74 13.68 18.27
C ALA A 110 5.24 13.36 18.08
N VAL A 111 4.37 14.39 18.07
CA VAL A 111 2.93 14.21 17.85
C VAL A 111 2.67 13.64 16.45
N VAL A 112 3.31 14.16 15.40
CA VAL A 112 3.15 13.66 14.04
C VAL A 112 3.66 12.22 13.90
N ALA A 113 4.77 11.86 14.58
CA ALA A 113 5.27 10.48 14.60
C ALA A 113 4.24 9.52 15.20
N ILE A 114 3.66 9.87 16.36
CA ILE A 114 2.63 9.06 17.03
C ILE A 114 1.38 8.95 16.15
N VAL A 115 0.84 10.08 15.66
CA VAL A 115 -0.41 10.11 14.89
C VAL A 115 -0.30 9.38 13.54
N TRP A 116 0.87 9.37 12.89
CA TRP A 116 1.05 8.70 11.59
C TRP A 116 1.45 7.22 11.68
N PHE A 117 2.15 6.80 12.73
CA PHE A 117 2.68 5.43 12.84
C PHE A 117 2.09 4.60 13.98
N TYR A 118 1.36 5.23 14.90
CA TYR A 118 0.55 4.55 15.92
C TYR A 118 -0.90 5.08 15.96
N PRO A 119 -1.64 5.05 14.82
CA PRO A 119 -3.08 5.27 14.84
C PRO A 119 -3.74 4.08 15.57
N PHE A 120 -4.42 4.40 16.66
CA PHE A 120 -5.23 3.50 17.48
C PHE A 120 -6.63 3.26 16.87
#